data_AF-A0A0D3ICG5-F1
#
_entry.id   AF-A0A0D3ICG5-F1
#
_cell.length_a   1.000
_cell.length_b   1.000
_cell.length_c   1.000
_cell.angle_alpha   90.00
_cell.angle_beta   90.00
_cell.angle_gamma   90.00
#
_symmetry.space_group_name_H-M   'P 1'
#
loop_
_entity.id
_entity.type
_entity.pdbx_description
1 polymer ?
#
loop_
_entity_poly.entity_id
_entity_poly.type
_entity_poly.pdbx_seq_one_letter_code
_entity_poly.pdbx_strand_id
1 'polypeptide(L)'
;MVNWYGFQTDQGVVHGLYAQPPSVFYKILEDNSFNAVRIPVDLDLILYDRKHGFIKPEPDEVEERAAETNACLAFAPGPAAEDDTLRAAALNASSCGGPSPLMQNTSLQVLEIMVDEFAKRGILVLLDLHCLSTKGTNASPVFFDSSHTVAQALQGWGKLARSFGAKKNVLGADVFNEPLAPRAKGQHPLRLYDNANLDLVLTGNFDN
;
A
#
# COMPACT_ATOMS: atom_id res chain seq x y z
N MET A 1 -1.79 5.84 19.04
CA MET A 1 -1.42 5.73 17.61
C MET A 1 -0.04 5.09 17.51
N VAL A 2 0.16 4.15 16.58
CA VAL A 2 1.46 3.54 16.28
C VAL A 2 1.90 3.89 14.85
N ASN A 3 3.20 3.77 14.57
CA ASN A 3 3.73 3.81 13.20
C ASN A 3 3.99 2.37 12.75
N TRP A 4 3.49 1.97 11.58
CA TRP A 4 3.85 0.69 10.97
C TRP A 4 4.45 0.92 9.58
N TYR A 5 5.77 0.88 9.54
CA TYR A 5 6.56 1.24 8.37
C TYR A 5 6.80 0.03 7.45
N GLY A 6 7.08 0.29 6.18
CA GLY A 6 7.51 -0.71 5.20
C GLY A 6 6.98 -0.48 3.78
N PHE A 7 5.84 0.19 3.63
CA PHE A 7 5.37 0.55 2.29
C PHE A 7 6.34 1.48 1.57
N GLN A 8 7.03 2.38 2.28
CA GLN A 8 8.01 3.28 1.69
C GLN A 8 9.35 2.63 1.29
N THR A 9 9.55 1.34 1.60
CA THR A 9 10.79 0.62 1.32
C THR A 9 10.65 -0.24 0.06
N ASP A 10 11.74 -0.86 -0.38
CA ASP A 10 11.72 -1.82 -1.51
C ASP A 10 10.76 -3.00 -1.29
N GLN A 11 10.42 -3.31 -0.03
CA GLN A 11 9.40 -4.31 0.30
C GLN A 11 8.01 -3.89 -0.18
N GLY A 12 7.68 -2.60 -0.24
CA GLY A 12 6.34 -2.17 -0.66
C GLY A 12 5.23 -2.81 0.18
N VAL A 13 5.49 -3.14 1.43
CA VAL A 13 4.48 -3.61 2.39
C VAL A 13 5.05 -3.44 3.78
N VAL A 14 4.18 -3.29 4.78
CA VAL A 14 4.62 -3.17 6.17
C VAL A 14 5.57 -4.29 6.59
N HIS A 15 6.62 -3.91 7.32
CA HIS A 15 7.64 -4.84 7.78
C HIS A 15 7.09 -5.81 8.82
N GLY A 16 7.72 -6.98 8.91
CA GLY A 16 7.35 -8.05 9.83
C GLY A 16 6.47 -9.13 9.18
N LEU A 17 5.81 -8.82 8.06
CA LEU A 17 4.97 -9.81 7.36
C LEU A 17 5.74 -10.99 6.79
N TYR A 18 7.05 -10.89 6.61
CA TYR A 18 7.89 -12.03 6.26
C TYR A 18 8.06 -13.04 7.41
N ALA A 19 7.83 -12.62 8.66
CA ALA A 19 8.05 -13.43 9.86
C ALA A 19 6.74 -13.91 10.49
N GLN A 20 5.69 -13.07 10.49
CA GLN A 20 4.38 -13.39 11.04
C GLN A 20 3.27 -12.94 10.09
N PRO A 21 2.12 -13.64 10.06
CA PRO A 21 1.02 -13.23 9.22
C PRO A 21 0.35 -11.94 9.75
N PRO A 22 -0.40 -11.20 8.91
CA PRO A 22 -1.05 -9.94 9.28
C PRO A 22 -1.92 -10.02 10.54
N SER A 23 -2.65 -11.13 10.74
CA SER A 23 -3.53 -11.36 11.89
C SER A 23 -2.83 -11.17 13.23
N VAL A 24 -1.57 -11.59 13.34
CA VAL A 24 -0.76 -11.45 14.56
C VAL A 24 -0.59 -9.97 14.91
N PHE A 25 -0.29 -9.14 13.92
CA PHE A 25 -0.09 -7.71 14.13
C PHE A 25 -1.41 -6.99 14.42
N TYR A 26 -2.50 -7.34 13.74
CA TYR A 26 -3.82 -6.80 14.06
C TYR A 26 -4.21 -7.11 15.51
N LYS A 27 -3.98 -8.34 15.96
CA LYS A 27 -4.23 -8.75 17.34
C LYS A 27 -3.37 -7.98 18.34
N ILE A 28 -2.09 -7.71 18.02
CA ILE A 28 -1.23 -6.87 18.85
C ILE A 28 -1.84 -5.47 19.02
N LEU A 29 -2.36 -4.86 17.95
CA LEU A 29 -2.99 -3.54 18.04
C LEU A 29 -4.25 -3.58 18.93
N GLU A 30 -5.10 -4.59 18.74
CA GLU A 30 -6.33 -4.76 19.50
C GLU A 30 -6.07 -5.03 20.99
N ASP A 31 -5.23 -6.04 21.31
CA ASP A 31 -4.92 -6.45 22.67
C ASP A 31 -4.29 -5.30 23.49
N ASN A 32 -3.55 -4.42 22.82
CA ASN A 32 -2.89 -3.27 23.44
C ASN A 32 -3.70 -1.97 23.31
N SER A 33 -4.95 -2.05 22.85
CA SER A 33 -5.88 -0.92 22.75
C SER A 33 -5.36 0.24 21.87
N PHE A 34 -4.55 -0.05 20.86
CA PHE A 34 -4.19 0.92 19.85
C PHE A 34 -5.33 1.07 18.84
N ASN A 35 -5.76 2.32 18.61
CA ASN A 35 -6.90 2.66 17.76
C ASN A 35 -6.53 3.46 16.51
N ALA A 36 -5.24 3.64 16.23
CA ALA A 36 -4.78 4.39 15.07
C ALA A 36 -3.38 3.94 14.63
N VAL A 37 -3.16 3.90 13.31
CA VAL A 37 -1.90 3.56 12.66
C VAL A 37 -1.53 4.66 11.66
N ARG A 38 -0.30 5.17 11.73
CA ARG A 38 0.33 5.97 10.68
C ARG A 38 1.07 5.04 9.72
N ILE A 39 0.81 5.17 8.42
CA ILE A 39 1.36 4.33 7.36
C ILE A 39 2.24 5.18 6.45
N PRO A 40 3.57 5.09 6.62
CA PRO A 40 4.55 5.69 5.72
C PRO A 40 4.54 5.02 4.33
N VAL A 41 4.39 5.81 3.26
CA VAL A 41 4.46 5.39 1.86
C VAL A 41 5.45 6.26 1.08
N ASP A 42 5.97 5.77 -0.05
CA ASP A 42 6.76 6.58 -0.98
C ASP A 42 5.97 7.00 -2.23
N LEU A 43 6.39 8.08 -2.88
CA LEU A 43 5.70 8.61 -4.06
C LEU A 43 5.71 7.63 -5.24
N ASP A 44 6.82 6.94 -5.50
CA ASP A 44 6.92 5.94 -6.58
C ASP A 44 5.89 4.82 -6.42
N LEU A 45 5.66 4.34 -5.19
CA LEU A 45 4.62 3.35 -4.89
C LEU A 45 3.25 3.85 -5.30
N ILE A 46 2.92 5.08 -4.92
CA ILE A 46 1.62 5.68 -5.21
C ILE A 46 1.45 5.81 -6.72
N LEU A 47 2.45 6.35 -7.43
CA LEU A 47 2.33 6.63 -8.86
C LEU A 47 2.29 5.36 -9.70
N TYR A 48 3.25 4.47 -9.48
CA TYR A 48 3.54 3.37 -10.40
C TYR A 48 3.00 2.02 -9.94
N ASP A 49 2.64 1.90 -8.66
CA ASP A 49 2.13 0.69 -8.01
C ASP A 49 2.99 -0.55 -8.29
N ARG A 50 3.78 -0.94 -7.28
CA ARG A 50 4.73 -2.05 -7.41
C ARG A 50 4.21 -3.30 -6.73
N LYS A 51 4.83 -4.44 -7.06
CA LYS A 51 4.60 -5.67 -6.31
C LYS A 51 5.22 -5.55 -4.91
N HIS A 52 4.50 -6.04 -3.91
CA HIS A 52 5.03 -6.14 -2.56
C HIS A 52 6.04 -7.30 -2.43
N GLY A 53 6.84 -7.26 -1.36
CA GLY A 53 7.74 -8.32 -0.92
C GLY A 53 6.98 -9.49 -0.32
N PHE A 54 7.69 -10.46 0.25
CA PHE A 54 7.02 -11.66 0.78
C PHE A 54 6.08 -11.33 1.95
N ILE A 55 4.82 -11.77 1.84
CA ILE A 55 3.84 -11.76 2.94
C ILE A 55 3.64 -13.21 3.36
N LYS A 56 3.84 -13.49 4.65
CA LYS A 56 3.57 -14.81 5.23
C LYS A 56 2.06 -15.04 5.25
N PRO A 57 1.58 -16.15 4.67
CA PRO A 57 0.16 -16.49 4.64
C PRO A 57 -0.36 -16.77 6.05
N GLU A 58 -1.67 -16.61 6.23
CA GLU A 58 -2.35 -17.02 7.46
C GLU A 58 -2.29 -18.57 7.61
N PRO A 59 -2.33 -19.11 8.83
CA PRO A 59 -2.23 -20.55 9.05
C PRO A 59 -3.34 -21.36 8.34
N ASP A 60 -4.56 -20.83 8.34
CA ASP A 60 -5.73 -21.41 7.67
C ASP A 60 -5.58 -21.39 6.15
N GLU A 61 -4.96 -20.36 5.56
CA GLU A 61 -4.63 -20.33 4.12
C GLU A 61 -3.64 -21.43 3.72
N VAL A 62 -2.75 -21.84 4.64
CA VAL A 62 -1.81 -22.95 4.41
C VAL A 62 -2.54 -24.30 4.50
N GLU A 63 -3.44 -24.45 5.49
CA GLU A 63 -4.25 -25.66 5.66
C GLU A 63 -5.27 -25.84 4.53
N GLU A 64 -5.97 -24.77 4.14
CA GLU A 64 -6.89 -24.73 3.00
C GLU A 64 -6.13 -25.05 1.71
N ARG A 65 -4.94 -24.48 1.49
CA ARG A 65 -4.10 -24.86 0.33
C ARG A 65 -3.68 -26.33 0.36
N ALA A 66 -3.35 -26.91 1.51
CA ALA A 66 -3.02 -28.34 1.61
C ALA A 66 -4.26 -29.22 1.32
N ALA A 67 -5.43 -28.81 1.80
CA ALA A 67 -6.71 -29.47 1.53
C ALA A 67 -7.12 -29.32 0.05
N GLU A 68 -6.97 -28.14 -0.53
CA GLU A 68 -7.25 -27.81 -1.92
C GLU A 68 -6.29 -28.51 -2.85
N THR A 69 -4.99 -28.59 -2.57
CA THR A 69 -4.06 -29.36 -3.40
C THR A 69 -4.48 -30.83 -3.45
N ASN A 70 -4.94 -31.39 -2.33
CA ASN A 70 -5.48 -32.75 -2.28
C ASN A 70 -6.85 -32.89 -3.00
N ALA A 71 -7.72 -31.88 -2.95
CA ALA A 71 -9.03 -31.89 -3.60
C ALA A 71 -8.97 -31.61 -5.12
N CYS A 72 -8.16 -30.64 -5.54
CA CYS A 72 -7.88 -30.31 -6.94
C CYS A 72 -7.07 -31.46 -7.63
N LEU A 73 -6.29 -32.28 -6.89
CA LEU A 73 -5.70 -33.55 -7.40
C LEU A 73 -6.70 -34.71 -7.50
N ALA A 74 -7.74 -34.73 -6.67
CA ALA A 74 -8.77 -35.78 -6.69
C ALA A 74 -9.72 -35.67 -7.89
N PHE A 75 -9.71 -34.54 -8.61
CA PHE A 75 -10.53 -34.29 -9.80
C PHE A 75 -9.67 -33.94 -11.01
N ALA A 76 -8.63 -34.73 -11.29
CA ALA A 76 -8.00 -34.70 -12.60
C ALA A 76 -8.93 -35.39 -13.61
N PRO A 77 -9.43 -34.72 -14.67
CA PRO A 77 -10.16 -35.40 -15.72
C PRO A 77 -9.19 -36.39 -16.38
N GLY A 78 -9.63 -37.64 -16.55
CA GLY A 78 -8.90 -38.60 -17.37
C GLY A 78 -8.66 -38.06 -18.78
N PRO A 79 -7.71 -38.63 -19.54
CA PRO A 79 -7.27 -38.09 -20.81
C PRO A 79 -8.32 -38.32 -21.91
N ALA A 80 -9.36 -37.48 -21.94
CA ALA A 80 -10.26 -37.23 -23.08
C ALA A 80 -11.41 -36.33 -22.62
N ALA A 81 -11.20 -35.01 -22.57
CA ALA A 81 -12.25 -34.09 -22.17
C ALA A 81 -12.27 -32.91 -23.16
N GLU A 82 -13.31 -32.85 -23.98
CA GLU A 82 -13.54 -31.83 -25.01
C GLU A 82 -13.85 -30.45 -24.39
N ASP A 83 -13.64 -29.40 -25.18
CA ASP A 83 -13.58 -27.94 -24.90
C ASP A 83 -14.42 -27.38 -23.72
N ASP A 84 -15.63 -27.90 -23.45
CA ASP A 84 -16.47 -27.48 -22.32
C ASP A 84 -15.93 -27.91 -20.94
N THR A 85 -15.18 -29.00 -20.87
CA THR A 85 -14.54 -29.47 -19.63
C THR A 85 -13.33 -28.63 -19.25
N LEU A 86 -12.64 -28.02 -20.22
CA LEU A 86 -11.55 -27.07 -19.95
C LEU A 86 -12.09 -25.76 -19.37
N ARG A 87 -13.26 -25.31 -19.84
CA ARG A 87 -13.99 -24.18 -19.24
C ARG A 87 -14.50 -24.49 -17.85
N ALA A 88 -15.09 -25.67 -17.63
CA ALA A 88 -15.53 -26.12 -16.31
C ALA A 88 -14.34 -26.32 -15.34
N ALA A 89 -13.21 -26.85 -15.83
CA ALA A 89 -11.98 -26.96 -15.05
C ALA A 89 -11.37 -25.59 -14.72
N ALA A 90 -11.46 -24.59 -15.61
CA ALA A 90 -11.02 -23.22 -15.35
C ALA A 90 -11.94 -22.49 -14.35
N LEU A 91 -13.27 -22.70 -14.43
CA LEU A 91 -14.24 -22.21 -13.46
C LEU A 91 -14.08 -22.89 -12.08
N ASN A 92 -13.75 -24.17 -12.04
CA ASN A 92 -13.50 -24.91 -10.80
C ASN A 92 -12.11 -24.62 -10.21
N ALA A 93 -11.10 -24.34 -11.04
CA ALA A 93 -9.81 -23.82 -10.57
C ALA A 93 -9.94 -22.40 -9.98
N SER A 94 -10.90 -21.61 -10.46
CA SER A 94 -11.29 -20.33 -9.85
C SER A 94 -12.02 -20.49 -8.51
N SER A 95 -12.44 -21.72 -8.15
CA SER A 95 -13.04 -22.05 -6.84
C SER A 95 -12.09 -22.76 -5.86
N CYS A 96 -10.92 -23.23 -6.31
CA CYS A 96 -9.80 -23.58 -5.43
C CYS A 96 -9.16 -22.22 -5.05
N GLY A 97 -9.35 -21.76 -3.82
CA GLY A 97 -8.89 -20.49 -3.29
C GLY A 97 -7.47 -20.17 -3.74
N GLY A 98 -7.35 -19.16 -4.60
CA GLY A 98 -6.05 -18.64 -5.00
C GLY A 98 -5.25 -18.17 -3.77
N PRO A 99 -3.98 -17.73 -3.93
CA PRO A 99 -3.22 -17.12 -2.84
C PRO A 99 -4.07 -16.07 -2.08
N SER A 100 -3.81 -15.78 -0.81
CA SER A 100 -4.56 -14.74 -0.11
C SER A 100 -4.74 -13.48 -0.96
N PRO A 101 -5.86 -12.73 -0.87
CA PRO A 101 -6.00 -11.48 -1.59
C PRO A 101 -4.76 -10.61 -1.43
N LEU A 102 -4.15 -10.59 -0.24
CA LEU A 102 -2.89 -9.88 -0.01
C LEU A 102 -1.75 -10.32 -0.94
N MET A 103 -1.59 -11.62 -1.21
CA MET A 103 -0.53 -12.17 -2.05
C MET A 103 -0.77 -12.05 -3.56
N GLN A 104 -2.03 -11.86 -3.97
CA GLN A 104 -2.41 -11.70 -5.38
C GLN A 104 -2.40 -10.24 -5.85
N ASN A 105 -2.43 -9.31 -4.91
CA ASN A 105 -2.64 -7.90 -5.19
C ASN A 105 -1.29 -7.15 -5.29
N THR A 106 -1.33 -5.97 -5.91
CA THR A 106 -0.20 -5.03 -5.88
C THR A 106 -0.05 -4.44 -4.49
N SER A 107 1.06 -3.75 -4.25
CA SER A 107 1.31 -3.08 -2.97
C SER A 107 0.21 -2.07 -2.61
N LEU A 108 -0.23 -1.23 -3.55
CA LEU A 108 -1.26 -0.23 -3.25
C LEU A 108 -2.62 -0.89 -2.98
N GLN A 109 -2.93 -1.99 -3.67
CA GLN A 109 -4.12 -2.80 -3.40
C GLN A 109 -4.03 -3.52 -2.04
N VAL A 110 -2.84 -4.01 -1.66
CA VAL A 110 -2.59 -4.54 -0.32
C VAL A 110 -2.82 -3.48 0.75
N LEU A 111 -2.35 -2.25 0.55
CA LEU A 111 -2.65 -1.13 1.45
C LEU A 111 -4.16 -0.92 1.56
N GLU A 112 -4.90 -0.97 0.44
CA GLU A 112 -6.36 -0.86 0.45
C GLU A 112 -7.03 -1.96 1.29
N ILE A 113 -6.65 -3.22 1.08
CA ILE A 113 -7.15 -4.36 1.86
C ILE A 113 -6.85 -4.16 3.35
N MET A 114 -5.62 -3.76 3.70
CA MET A 114 -5.23 -3.50 5.08
C MET A 114 -6.04 -2.35 5.71
N VAL A 115 -6.31 -1.27 4.96
CA VAL A 115 -7.16 -0.17 5.44
C VAL A 115 -8.58 -0.66 5.75
N ASP A 116 -9.13 -1.55 4.94
CA ASP A 116 -10.44 -2.15 5.20
C ASP A 116 -10.39 -3.09 6.43
N GLU A 117 -9.31 -3.84 6.62
CA GLU A 117 -9.10 -4.65 7.84
C GLU A 117 -8.97 -3.78 9.10
N PHE A 118 -8.31 -2.63 9.02
CA PHE A 118 -8.28 -1.65 10.12
C PHE A 118 -9.68 -1.08 10.40
N ALA A 119 -10.47 -0.80 9.35
CA ALA A 119 -11.83 -0.29 9.49
C ALA A 119 -12.73 -1.26 10.27
N LYS A 120 -12.66 -2.56 9.95
CA LYS A 120 -13.40 -3.64 10.66
C LYS A 120 -13.10 -3.67 12.16
N ARG A 121 -11.94 -3.17 12.56
CA ARG A 121 -11.43 -3.19 13.94
C ARG A 121 -11.54 -1.84 14.64
N GLY A 122 -12.15 -0.85 14.00
CA GLY A 122 -12.24 0.51 14.54
C GLY A 122 -10.88 1.23 14.63
N ILE A 123 -9.90 0.81 13.84
CA ILE A 123 -8.56 1.41 13.81
C ILE A 123 -8.51 2.47 12.71
N LEU A 124 -8.11 3.68 13.10
CA LEU A 124 -7.92 4.81 12.20
C LEU A 124 -6.59 4.72 11.44
N VAL A 125 -6.53 5.27 10.25
CA VAL A 125 -5.34 5.30 9.39
C VAL A 125 -4.96 6.73 9.06
N LEU A 126 -3.69 7.08 9.28
CA LEU A 126 -3.07 8.32 8.81
C LEU A 126 -2.06 7.96 7.71
N LEU A 127 -2.31 8.41 6.48
CA LEU A 127 -1.38 8.19 5.36
C LEU A 127 -0.25 9.21 5.42
N ASP A 128 0.99 8.76 5.27
CA ASP A 128 2.18 9.60 5.39
C ASP A 128 3.04 9.50 4.13
N LEU A 129 3.15 10.59 3.36
CA LEU A 129 4.10 10.65 2.25
C LEU A 129 5.50 10.81 2.81
N HIS A 130 6.16 9.69 3.02
CA HIS A 130 7.37 9.59 3.81
C HIS A 130 8.63 9.93 3.02
N CYS A 131 8.67 9.53 1.74
CA CYS A 131 9.78 9.80 0.84
C CYS A 131 9.32 9.76 -0.62
N LEU A 132 10.20 10.17 -1.53
CA LEU A 132 9.86 10.20 -2.95
C LEU A 132 10.06 8.83 -3.63
N SER A 133 11.00 8.04 -3.12
CA SER A 133 11.30 6.69 -3.64
C SER A 133 11.79 5.80 -2.51
N THR A 134 12.04 4.52 -2.82
CA THR A 134 12.60 3.52 -1.89
C THR A 134 14.02 3.83 -1.40
N LYS A 135 14.66 4.89 -1.91
CA LYS A 135 15.96 5.41 -1.44
C LYS A 135 15.90 6.03 -0.04
N GLY A 136 14.70 6.18 0.53
CA GLY A 136 14.47 6.60 1.92
C GLY A 136 14.29 8.11 2.11
N THR A 137 13.97 8.48 3.36
CA THR A 137 13.64 9.87 3.78
C THR A 137 14.76 10.87 3.54
N ASN A 138 16.00 10.45 3.68
CA ASN A 138 17.16 11.34 3.53
C ASN A 138 17.51 11.66 2.06
N ALA A 139 16.81 11.05 1.09
CA ALA A 139 17.09 11.26 -0.32
C ALA A 139 16.64 12.65 -0.80
N SER A 140 15.56 13.20 -0.23
CA SER A 140 15.10 14.57 -0.54
C SER A 140 14.63 15.31 0.73
N PRO A 141 15.06 16.56 0.95
CA PRO A 141 14.63 17.37 2.08
C PRO A 141 13.23 17.97 1.91
N VAL A 142 12.63 17.88 0.71
CA VAL A 142 11.31 18.42 0.37
C VAL A 142 10.55 17.45 -0.54
N PHE A 143 9.26 17.69 -0.77
CA PHE A 143 8.35 16.80 -1.51
C PHE A 143 8.56 16.77 -3.03
N PHE A 144 9.71 17.24 -3.52
CA PHE A 144 10.12 17.18 -4.92
C PHE A 144 11.65 17.16 -5.01
N ASP A 145 12.18 16.72 -6.14
CA ASP A 145 13.60 16.74 -6.47
C ASP A 145 13.80 16.78 -8.00
N SER A 146 15.02 16.56 -8.49
CA SER A 146 15.31 16.52 -9.94
C SER A 146 14.66 15.34 -10.69
N SER A 147 14.22 14.31 -9.97
CA SER A 147 13.56 13.12 -10.50
C SER A 147 12.04 13.10 -10.26
N HIS A 148 11.54 13.84 -9.27
CA HIS A 148 10.12 13.91 -8.89
C HIS A 148 9.65 15.36 -8.83
N THR A 149 8.70 15.70 -9.70
CA THR A 149 8.13 17.04 -9.79
C THR A 149 7.04 17.29 -8.74
N VAL A 150 6.74 18.56 -8.46
CA VAL A 150 5.57 18.95 -7.67
C VAL A 150 4.27 18.39 -8.26
N ALA A 151 4.15 18.39 -9.59
CA ALA A 151 2.98 17.84 -10.28
C ALA A 151 2.80 16.34 -10.00
N GLN A 152 3.89 15.55 -9.96
CA GLN A 152 3.85 14.14 -9.58
C GLN A 152 3.43 13.96 -8.12
N ALA A 153 3.93 14.79 -7.19
CA ALA A 153 3.49 14.73 -5.79
C ALA A 153 1.98 15.01 -5.64
N LEU A 154 1.46 16.02 -6.35
CA LEU A 154 0.02 16.34 -6.39
C LEU A 154 -0.80 15.24 -7.06
N GLN A 155 -0.29 14.65 -8.14
CA GLN A 155 -0.90 13.48 -8.79
C GLN A 155 -0.99 12.29 -7.81
N GLY A 156 0.07 12.05 -7.04
CA GLY A 156 0.11 11.03 -5.99
C GLY A 156 -0.97 11.25 -4.94
N TRP A 157 -1.04 12.45 -4.36
CA TRP A 157 -2.10 12.81 -3.41
C TRP A 157 -3.50 12.70 -4.02
N GLY A 158 -3.70 13.12 -5.27
CA GLY A 158 -4.96 12.94 -5.97
C GLY A 158 -5.37 11.48 -6.15
N LYS A 159 -4.40 10.59 -6.42
CA LYS A 159 -4.65 9.14 -6.50
C LYS A 159 -5.05 8.57 -5.14
N LEU A 160 -4.32 8.91 -4.07
CA LEU A 160 -4.69 8.48 -2.71
C LEU A 160 -6.06 9.01 -2.29
N ALA A 161 -6.38 10.27 -2.58
CA ALA A 161 -7.67 10.85 -2.26
C ALA A 161 -8.84 10.11 -2.96
N ARG A 162 -8.66 9.72 -4.23
CA ARG A 162 -9.67 8.90 -4.94
C ARG A 162 -9.81 7.50 -4.36
N SER A 163 -8.70 6.84 -4.00
CA SER A 163 -8.72 5.48 -3.45
C SER A 163 -9.23 5.41 -2.01
N PHE A 164 -8.87 6.39 -1.17
CA PHE A 164 -9.05 6.34 0.28
C PHE A 164 -9.99 7.39 0.85
N GLY A 165 -10.29 8.47 0.13
CA GLY A 165 -11.03 9.62 0.66
C GLY A 165 -12.48 9.32 1.08
N ALA A 166 -13.09 8.26 0.57
CA ALA A 166 -14.41 7.80 1.00
C ALA A 166 -14.37 6.88 2.23
N LYS A 167 -13.20 6.35 2.61
CA LYS A 167 -13.06 5.42 3.72
C LYS A 167 -13.02 6.18 5.05
N LYS A 168 -14.07 6.05 5.86
CA LYS A 168 -14.27 6.82 7.11
C LYS A 168 -13.17 6.62 8.17
N ASN A 169 -12.46 5.50 8.12
CA ASN A 169 -11.35 5.24 9.04
C ASN A 169 -10.03 5.86 8.57
N VAL A 170 -9.94 6.41 7.35
CA VAL A 170 -8.79 7.19 6.91
C VAL A 170 -8.94 8.60 7.45
N LEU A 171 -8.22 8.90 8.52
CA LEU A 171 -8.31 10.14 9.29
C LEU A 171 -7.79 11.35 8.51
N GLY A 172 -6.74 11.16 7.71
CA GLY A 172 -6.13 12.25 6.95
C GLY A 172 -4.79 11.90 6.32
N ALA A 173 -4.05 12.95 6.00
CA ALA A 173 -2.78 12.92 5.28
C ALA A 173 -1.70 13.72 6.05
N ASP A 174 -0.58 13.07 6.32
CA ASP A 174 0.69 13.70 6.68
C ASP A 174 1.43 14.04 5.36
N VAL A 175 1.34 15.32 4.97
CA VAL A 175 1.51 15.78 3.58
C VAL A 175 2.90 15.51 3.02
N PHE A 176 3.94 15.62 3.85
CA PHE A 176 5.29 15.16 3.56
C PHE A 176 6.09 15.05 4.85
N ASN A 177 6.76 13.93 5.06
CA ASN A 177 7.51 13.68 6.27
C ASN A 177 8.73 14.60 6.39
N GLU A 178 8.84 15.26 7.54
CA GLU A 178 10.04 15.97 8.01
C GLU A 178 10.74 16.86 6.97
N PRO A 179 10.05 17.85 6.37
CA PRO A 179 10.70 18.77 5.45
C PRO A 179 11.86 19.50 6.14
N LEU A 180 13.04 19.44 5.52
CA LEU A 180 14.24 20.09 6.01
C LEU A 180 14.50 21.36 5.19
N ALA A 181 14.64 22.50 5.87
CA ALA A 181 15.15 23.69 5.19
C ALA A 181 16.63 23.46 4.82
N PRO A 182 17.07 23.76 3.58
CA PRO A 182 18.49 23.74 3.25
C PRO A 182 19.21 24.76 4.14
N ARG A 183 20.04 24.28 5.07
CA ARG A 183 20.88 25.14 5.90
C ARG A 183 22.12 25.53 5.11
N ALA A 184 22.06 26.64 4.38
CA ALA A 184 23.27 27.40 4.08
C ALA A 184 23.74 28.06 5.39
N LYS A 185 25.01 27.88 5.78
CA LYS A 185 25.58 28.54 6.98
C LYS A 185 25.39 30.06 6.85
N GLY A 186 24.59 30.66 7.73
CA GLY A 186 24.43 32.11 7.84
C GLY A 186 23.29 32.74 7.01
N GLN A 187 22.42 31.96 6.37
CA GLN A 187 21.21 32.50 5.72
C GLN A 187 19.94 32.04 6.44
N HIS A 188 19.01 32.98 6.66
CA HIS A 188 17.63 32.71 7.04
C HIS A 188 16.99 31.69 6.08
N PRO A 189 16.04 30.85 6.54
CA PRO A 189 15.48 29.75 5.75
C PRO A 189 15.11 30.25 4.35
N LEU A 190 15.81 29.68 3.36
CA LEU A 190 15.77 30.11 1.98
C LEU A 190 14.33 30.18 1.48
N ARG A 191 13.93 31.34 0.95
CA ARG A 191 12.79 31.47 0.04
C ARG A 191 13.09 30.61 -1.19
N LEU A 192 12.76 29.33 -1.14
CA LEU A 192 12.83 28.42 -2.30
C LEU A 192 11.57 28.48 -3.17
N TYR A 193 10.80 29.57 -3.08
CA TYR A 193 9.54 29.71 -3.78
C TYR A 193 9.73 30.54 -5.04
N ASP A 194 9.83 29.86 -6.19
CA ASP A 194 9.31 30.42 -7.44
C ASP A 194 7.84 29.99 -7.54
N ASN A 195 6.94 30.89 -7.12
CA ASN A 195 5.49 30.65 -7.09
C ASN A 195 4.87 30.53 -8.50
N ALA A 196 5.62 30.82 -9.57
CA ALA A 196 5.08 30.84 -10.93
C ALA A 196 4.53 29.47 -11.38
N ASN A 197 5.02 28.37 -10.81
CA ASN A 197 4.57 27.01 -11.15
C ASN A 197 3.60 26.38 -10.12
N LEU A 198 3.42 26.97 -8.93
CA LEU A 198 2.49 26.41 -7.93
C LEU A 198 1.05 26.82 -8.26
N ASP A 199 0.84 28.08 -8.66
CA ASP A 199 -0.47 28.61 -9.01
C ASP A 199 -1.02 27.92 -10.27
N LEU A 200 -0.18 27.63 -11.27
CA LEU A 200 -0.61 26.97 -12.51
C LEU A 200 -1.13 25.54 -12.26
N VAL A 201 -0.57 24.82 -11.28
CA VAL A 201 -0.93 23.42 -10.98
C VAL A 201 -2.13 23.34 -10.03
N LEU A 202 -2.31 24.31 -9.12
CA LEU A 202 -3.47 24.35 -8.21
C LEU A 202 -4.74 24.92 -8.87
N THR A 203 -4.61 25.69 -9.96
CA THR A 203 -5.76 26.17 -10.75
C THR A 203 -6.25 25.19 -11.81
N GLY A 204 -5.53 24.07 -12.03
CA GLY A 204 -5.98 22.99 -12.89
C GLY A 204 -7.02 22.14 -12.16
N ASN A 205 -8.30 22.38 -12.45
CA ASN A 205 -9.46 21.64 -11.95
C ASN A 205 -9.15 20.20 -11.52
N PHE A 206 -9.33 19.90 -10.24
CA PHE A 206 -9.45 18.54 -9.70
C PHE A 206 -10.83 17.93 -10.04
N ASP A 207 -11.34 18.18 -11.24
CA ASP A 207 -12.59 17.60 -11.74
C ASP A 207 -12.28 16.58 -12.84
N ASN A 208 -12.40 15.29 -12.46
CA ASN A 208 -12.90 14.12 -13.20
C ASN A 208 -12.24 12.83 -12.68
#